data_AF-A0A956DGK8-F1
#
_entry.id   AF-A0A956DGK8-F1
#
_cell.length_a   1.000
_cell.length_b   1.000
_cell.length_c   1.000
_cell.angle_alpha   90.00
_cell.angle_beta   90.00
_cell.angle_gamma   90.00
#
_symmetry.space_group_name_H-M   'P 1'
#
loop_
_entity.id
_entity.type
_entity.pdbx_description
1 polymer ?
#
loop_
_entity_poly.entity_id
_entity_poly.type
_entity_poly.pdbx_seq_one_letter_code
_entity_poly.pdbx_strand_id
1 'polypeptide(L)'
;LVTLLLVAGLLPYLALQLRAVADAAVFLAGDDAPPELGLVYVALLGLFAVIVGARQSPERARRPGLVLALGLESLLKTIAILVVGALALGELGGLSGLNARLHRLPDLHAPLAESPWSALILSAAAAGFLLPRQFHVAFVEQPSRRALRWAIVLVPLLLLLLNLPLPILYWAGLEHAAGLGEAGHALSPDHYVLAASSSDFGRLVAFFGGLSASSAMVLVSTYALSGMVSTHLVLPLRGGAKGLSFARLVRLRRVIVAGLVLASFALHLVLRDRPGPARSLVDLGLVSFVAVVQFLPGLVGTLFWARATSRGLLAGMAGGAATWLVATLLPLLGLAEGRTLPELLGMPDEDPRSLATWLSLAVNSLL
;
A
#
# COMPACT_ATOMS: atom_id res chain seq x y z
N LEU A 1 18.69 7.45 8.74
CA LEU A 1 17.64 6.65 9.41
C LEU A 1 16.32 6.70 8.64
N VAL A 2 15.66 7.86 8.52
CA VAL A 2 14.37 8.01 7.79
C VAL A 2 14.35 7.33 6.42
N THR A 3 15.32 7.60 5.56
CA THR A 3 15.39 7.00 4.22
C THR A 3 15.54 5.47 4.27
N LEU A 4 16.32 4.94 5.21
CA LEU A 4 16.50 3.49 5.35
C LEU A 4 15.19 2.83 5.80
N LEU A 5 14.51 3.43 6.78
CA LEU A 5 13.23 2.95 7.27
C LEU A 5 12.13 3.04 6.21
N LEU A 6 12.08 4.12 5.42
CA LEU A 6 11.14 4.24 4.30
C LEU A 6 11.42 3.23 3.19
N VAL A 7 12.69 2.96 2.87
CA VAL A 7 13.02 1.90 1.90
C VAL A 7 12.58 0.55 2.44
N ALA A 8 12.99 0.17 3.65
CA ALA A 8 12.60 -1.11 4.24
C ALA A 8 11.07 -1.25 4.38
N GLY A 9 10.40 -0.19 4.82
CA GLY A 9 8.96 -0.14 5.03
C GLY A 9 8.15 -0.15 3.73
N LEU A 10 8.62 0.46 2.64
CA LEU A 10 7.87 0.55 1.39
C LEU A 10 8.20 -0.57 0.39
N LEU A 11 9.22 -1.39 0.63
CA LEU A 11 9.48 -2.58 -0.19
C LEU A 11 8.31 -3.58 -0.18
N PRO A 12 7.73 -3.97 0.97
CA PRO A 12 6.52 -4.83 1.00
C PRO A 12 5.34 -4.19 0.26
N TYR A 13 5.15 -2.88 0.41
CA TYR A 13 4.12 -2.15 -0.30
C TYR A 13 4.31 -2.17 -1.82
N LEU A 14 5.54 -2.01 -2.31
CA LEU A 14 5.83 -2.14 -3.74
C LEU A 14 5.62 -3.58 -4.23
N ALA A 15 6.04 -4.58 -3.44
CA ALA A 15 5.82 -5.99 -3.75
C ALA A 15 4.32 -6.31 -3.85
N LEU A 16 3.51 -5.73 -2.98
CA LEU A 16 2.05 -5.80 -3.03
C LEU A 16 1.49 -5.27 -4.36
N GLN A 17 1.94 -4.11 -4.83
CA GLN A 17 1.41 -3.55 -6.09
C GLN A 17 1.75 -4.44 -7.28
N LEU A 18 2.96 -5.03 -7.29
CA LEU A 18 3.38 -5.97 -8.32
C LEU A 18 2.52 -7.24 -8.29
N ARG A 19 2.32 -7.80 -7.10
CA ARG A 19 1.54 -9.02 -6.88
C ARG A 19 0.06 -8.83 -7.23
N ALA A 20 -0.55 -7.72 -6.83
CA ALA A 20 -1.96 -7.45 -7.11
C ALA A 20 -2.28 -7.49 -8.62
N VAL A 21 -1.38 -6.97 -9.46
CA VAL A 21 -1.56 -7.02 -10.92
C VAL A 21 -1.34 -8.42 -11.48
N ALA A 22 -0.35 -9.15 -10.97
CA ALA A 22 -0.07 -10.52 -11.37
C ALA A 22 -1.23 -11.46 -11.04
N ASP A 23 -1.71 -11.40 -9.81
CA ASP A 23 -2.82 -12.22 -9.31
C ASP A 23 -4.11 -11.88 -10.08
N ALA A 24 -4.34 -10.60 -10.39
CA ALA A 24 -5.47 -10.18 -11.22
C ALA A 24 -5.39 -10.68 -12.67
N ALA A 25 -4.20 -10.71 -13.27
CA ALA A 25 -4.01 -11.22 -14.63
C ALA A 25 -4.21 -12.73 -14.71
N VAL A 26 -3.69 -13.48 -13.73
CA VAL A 26 -3.91 -14.93 -13.60
C VAL A 26 -5.39 -15.21 -13.41
N PHE A 27 -6.08 -14.44 -12.54
CA PHE A 27 -7.52 -14.58 -12.33
C PHE A 27 -8.34 -14.37 -13.62
N LEU A 28 -7.98 -13.38 -14.45
CA LEU A 28 -8.64 -13.15 -15.73
C LEU A 28 -8.39 -14.25 -16.77
N ALA A 29 -7.21 -14.86 -16.75
CA ALA A 29 -6.85 -15.94 -17.68
C ALA A 29 -7.55 -17.26 -17.33
N GLY A 30 -8.04 -17.42 -16.10
CA GLY A 30 -8.78 -18.61 -15.66
C GLY A 30 -7.89 -19.85 -15.52
N ASP A 31 -8.49 -21.02 -15.65
CA ASP A 31 -7.81 -22.31 -15.41
C ASP A 31 -6.69 -22.60 -16.44
N ASP A 32 -6.75 -21.99 -17.63
CA ASP A 32 -5.74 -22.13 -18.69
C ASP A 32 -4.57 -21.14 -18.54
N ALA A 33 -4.49 -20.40 -17.43
CA ALA A 33 -3.43 -19.44 -17.19
C ALA A 33 -2.04 -20.12 -17.18
N PRO A 34 -1.09 -19.67 -18.03
CA PRO A 34 0.28 -20.15 -17.96
C PRO A 34 0.88 -19.91 -16.57
N PRO A 35 1.65 -20.86 -16.01
CA PRO A 35 2.20 -20.71 -14.66
C PRO A 35 3.16 -19.52 -14.55
N GLU A 36 3.77 -19.08 -15.65
CA GLU A 36 4.65 -17.92 -15.69
C GLU A 36 3.91 -16.58 -15.86
N LEU A 37 2.59 -16.57 -16.13
CA LEU A 37 1.84 -15.37 -16.49
C LEU A 37 1.97 -14.26 -15.44
N GLY A 38 1.83 -14.61 -14.16
CA GLY A 38 2.00 -13.66 -13.06
C GLY A 38 3.41 -13.03 -13.07
N LEU A 39 4.46 -13.84 -13.25
CA LEU A 39 5.84 -13.36 -13.32
C LEU A 39 6.08 -12.42 -14.50
N VAL A 40 5.46 -12.71 -15.66
CA VAL A 40 5.53 -11.86 -16.84
C VAL A 40 4.92 -10.49 -16.54
N TYR A 41 3.74 -10.43 -15.91
CA TYR A 41 3.11 -9.15 -15.54
C TYR A 41 3.94 -8.36 -14.53
N VAL A 42 4.53 -9.02 -13.53
CA VAL A 42 5.44 -8.34 -12.61
C VAL A 42 6.67 -7.78 -13.33
N ALA A 43 7.28 -8.56 -14.23
CA ALA A 43 8.44 -8.14 -15.00
C ALA A 43 8.11 -6.95 -15.92
N LEU A 44 6.95 -6.99 -16.60
CA LEU A 44 6.46 -5.88 -17.44
C LEU A 44 6.23 -4.62 -16.62
N LEU A 45 5.57 -4.73 -15.46
CA LEU A 45 5.28 -3.59 -14.59
C LEU A 45 6.58 -2.99 -14.00
N GLY A 46 7.52 -3.85 -13.61
CA GLY A 46 8.83 -3.45 -13.15
C GLY A 46 9.65 -2.75 -14.23
N LEU A 47 9.67 -3.31 -15.45
CA LEU A 47 10.32 -2.71 -16.60
C LEU A 47 9.70 -1.35 -16.96
N PHE A 48 8.38 -1.26 -16.95
CA PHE A 48 7.65 0.00 -17.14
C PHE A 48 8.08 1.05 -16.10
N ALA A 49 8.14 0.69 -14.82
CA ALA A 49 8.58 1.60 -13.76
C ALA A 49 10.03 2.08 -13.97
N VAL A 50 10.94 1.20 -14.39
CA VAL A 50 12.33 1.57 -14.71
C VAL A 50 12.41 2.51 -15.91
N ILE A 51 11.69 2.23 -17.00
CA ILE A 51 11.70 3.05 -18.22
C ILE A 51 11.08 4.43 -18.00
N VAL A 52 10.00 4.51 -17.22
CA VAL A 52 9.25 5.76 -17.03
C VAL A 52 9.80 6.58 -15.86
N GLY A 53 10.17 5.95 -14.74
CA GLY A 53 10.82 6.62 -13.60
C GLY A 53 12.13 7.29 -14.01
N ALA A 54 12.82 6.71 -14.99
CA ALA A 54 14.01 7.22 -15.67
C ALA A 54 13.86 8.57 -16.41
N ARG A 55 12.64 8.98 -16.76
CA ARG A 55 12.36 10.14 -17.63
C ARG A 55 12.00 11.41 -16.85
N GLN A 56 11.70 11.29 -15.56
CA GLN A 56 11.28 12.41 -14.71
C GLN A 56 12.50 12.95 -13.96
N SER A 57 13.11 14.02 -14.47
CA SER A 57 14.22 14.73 -13.79
C SER A 57 13.68 15.98 -13.07
N PRO A 58 14.12 16.27 -11.84
CA PRO A 58 13.58 17.35 -11.01
C PRO A 58 13.64 18.75 -11.64
N GLU A 59 14.53 19.02 -12.60
CA GLU A 59 14.57 20.33 -13.27
C GLU A 59 13.42 20.54 -14.29
N ARG A 60 12.61 19.51 -14.56
CA ARG A 60 11.33 19.65 -15.28
C ARG A 60 10.12 19.92 -14.35
N ALA A 61 10.34 20.12 -13.04
CA ALA A 61 9.31 20.32 -12.01
C ALA A 61 8.40 21.56 -12.18
N ARG A 62 8.59 22.38 -13.22
CA ARG A 62 7.63 23.46 -13.58
C ARG A 62 6.55 23.04 -14.57
N ARG A 63 6.42 21.76 -14.94
CA ARG A 63 5.30 21.30 -15.78
C ARG A 63 4.16 20.74 -14.92
N PRO A 64 2.92 21.26 -15.05
CA PRO A 64 1.73 20.86 -14.28
C PRO A 64 1.22 19.42 -14.55
N GLY A 65 1.98 18.60 -15.27
CA GLY A 65 1.53 17.30 -15.76
C GLY A 65 1.48 16.20 -14.71
N LEU A 66 2.35 16.23 -13.69
CA LEU A 66 2.43 15.15 -12.69
C LEU A 66 1.17 15.13 -11.81
N VAL A 67 0.78 16.27 -11.25
CA VAL A 67 -0.42 16.39 -10.42
C VAL A 67 -1.68 16.08 -11.24
N LEU A 68 -1.76 16.57 -12.48
CA LEU A 68 -2.88 16.28 -13.37
C LEU A 68 -2.98 14.78 -13.68
N ALA A 69 -1.85 14.12 -13.96
CA ALA A 69 -1.81 12.68 -14.21
C ALA A 69 -2.26 11.87 -12.99
N LEU A 70 -1.81 12.24 -11.78
CA LEU A 70 -2.28 11.62 -10.52
C LEU A 70 -3.78 11.83 -10.30
N GLY A 71 -4.31 13.01 -10.67
CA GLY A 71 -5.74 13.31 -10.58
C GLY A 71 -6.57 12.46 -11.53
N LEU A 72 -6.16 12.37 -12.80
CA LEU A 72 -6.79 11.52 -13.82
C LEU A 72 -6.75 10.04 -13.43
N GLU A 73 -5.61 9.56 -12.95
CA GLU A 73 -5.46 8.20 -12.39
C GLU A 73 -6.46 7.95 -11.25
N SER A 74 -6.59 8.92 -10.34
CA SER A 74 -7.53 8.85 -9.22
C SER A 74 -8.98 8.84 -9.62
N LEU A 75 -9.34 9.60 -10.65
CA LEU A 75 -10.67 9.56 -11.22
C LEU A 75 -10.95 8.20 -11.87
N LEU A 76 -10.01 7.68 -12.67
CA LEU A 76 -10.18 6.43 -13.40
C LEU A 76 -10.42 5.24 -12.46
N LYS A 77 -9.61 5.10 -11.40
CA LYS A 77 -9.79 4.00 -10.42
C LYS A 77 -11.10 4.13 -9.64
N THR A 78 -11.51 5.36 -9.32
CA THR A 78 -12.78 5.60 -8.61
C THR A 78 -13.97 5.27 -9.50
N ILE A 79 -13.95 5.68 -10.77
CA ILE A 79 -14.99 5.31 -11.74
C ILE A 79 -15.02 3.79 -11.93
N ALA A 80 -13.87 3.14 -12.09
CA ALA A 80 -13.79 1.69 -12.28
C ALA A 80 -14.44 0.93 -11.11
N ILE A 81 -14.08 1.25 -9.86
CA ILE A 81 -14.64 0.54 -8.69
C ILE A 81 -16.13 0.84 -8.49
N LEU A 82 -16.59 2.06 -8.81
CA LEU A 82 -18.02 2.40 -8.76
C LEU A 82 -18.81 1.65 -9.84
N VAL A 83 -18.28 1.53 -11.06
CA VAL A 83 -18.92 0.77 -12.15
C VAL A 83 -19.02 -0.70 -11.77
N VAL A 84 -17.94 -1.31 -11.29
CA VAL A 84 -17.95 -2.72 -10.85
C VAL A 84 -18.92 -2.90 -9.68
N GLY A 85 -18.95 -1.98 -8.73
CA GLY A 85 -19.92 -1.97 -7.63
C GLY A 85 -21.37 -1.88 -8.08
N ALA A 86 -21.66 -1.04 -9.08
CA ALA A 86 -23.00 -0.90 -9.63
C ALA A 86 -23.45 -2.16 -10.38
N LEU A 87 -22.55 -2.78 -11.14
CA LEU A 87 -22.81 -4.07 -11.81
C LEU A 87 -23.10 -5.16 -10.77
N ALA A 88 -22.21 -5.30 -9.77
CA ALA A 88 -22.38 -6.24 -8.67
C ALA A 88 -23.70 -6.03 -7.91
N LEU A 89 -24.08 -4.77 -7.64
CA LEU A 89 -25.36 -4.46 -7.01
C LEU A 89 -26.55 -4.92 -7.87
N GLY A 90 -26.47 -4.75 -9.19
CA GLY A 90 -27.48 -5.25 -10.13
C GLY A 90 -27.62 -6.77 -10.07
N GLU A 91 -26.48 -7.49 -10.08
CA GLU A 91 -26.42 -8.95 -9.99
C GLU A 91 -26.95 -9.47 -8.64
N LEU A 92 -26.77 -8.72 -7.55
CA LEU A 92 -27.34 -9.03 -6.24
C LEU A 92 -28.85 -8.75 -6.13
N GLY A 93 -29.50 -8.23 -7.18
CA GLY A 93 -30.93 -7.88 -7.15
C GLY A 93 -31.21 -6.50 -6.54
N GLY A 94 -30.25 -5.58 -6.61
CA GLY A 94 -30.38 -4.21 -6.14
C GLY A 94 -30.33 -4.07 -4.62
N LEU A 95 -30.78 -2.90 -4.12
CA LEU A 95 -30.77 -2.59 -2.69
C LEU A 95 -31.68 -3.52 -1.87
N SER A 96 -32.77 -4.02 -2.46
CA SER A 96 -33.66 -5.00 -1.81
C SER A 96 -32.97 -6.34 -1.61
N GLY A 97 -32.27 -6.83 -2.65
CA GLY A 97 -31.47 -8.05 -2.56
C GLY A 97 -30.32 -7.92 -1.56
N LEU A 98 -29.71 -6.74 -1.47
CA LEU A 98 -28.70 -6.42 -0.45
C LEU A 98 -29.28 -6.49 0.97
N ASN A 99 -30.42 -5.85 1.19
CA ASN A 99 -31.09 -5.81 2.49
C ASN A 99 -31.50 -7.22 2.96
N ALA A 100 -31.97 -8.07 2.05
CA ALA A 100 -32.31 -9.45 2.37
C ALA A 100 -31.10 -10.28 2.85
N ARG A 101 -29.89 -9.96 2.36
CA ARG A 101 -28.64 -10.65 2.71
C ARG A 101 -28.05 -10.16 4.02
N LEU A 102 -28.18 -8.86 4.32
CA LEU A 102 -27.80 -8.28 5.62
C LEU A 102 -28.38 -9.06 6.79
N HIS A 103 -29.64 -9.49 6.68
CA HIS A 103 -30.31 -10.25 7.74
C HIS A 103 -29.83 -11.71 7.88
N ARG A 104 -29.00 -12.23 6.95
CA ARG A 104 -28.53 -13.63 6.95
C ARG A 104 -27.13 -13.82 7.54
N LEU A 105 -26.39 -12.76 7.81
CA LEU A 105 -25.03 -12.79 8.37
C LEU A 105 -24.99 -12.01 9.70
N PRO A 106 -25.40 -12.62 10.83
CA PRO A 106 -25.37 -11.96 12.14
C PRO A 106 -23.96 -11.62 12.63
N ASP A 107 -22.91 -12.27 12.08
CA ASP A 107 -21.51 -12.05 12.47
C ASP A 107 -20.97 -10.66 12.10
N LEU A 108 -21.63 -9.91 11.22
CA LEU A 108 -21.31 -8.49 10.97
C LEU A 108 -21.63 -7.58 12.18
N HIS A 109 -22.34 -8.10 13.18
CA HIS A 109 -22.60 -7.42 14.45
C HIS A 109 -21.58 -7.77 15.55
N ALA A 110 -20.55 -8.55 15.24
CA ALA A 110 -19.48 -8.85 16.19
C ALA A 110 -18.91 -7.54 16.78
N PRO A 111 -18.65 -7.47 18.09
CA PRO A 111 -18.21 -6.23 18.73
C PRO A 111 -16.94 -5.69 18.07
N LEU A 112 -16.95 -4.41 17.70
CA LEU A 112 -15.77 -3.70 17.20
C LEU A 112 -14.58 -3.75 18.19
N ALA A 113 -14.83 -4.09 19.46
CA ALA A 113 -13.83 -4.16 20.52
C ALA A 113 -12.73 -5.21 20.27
N GLU A 114 -13.02 -6.29 19.52
CA GLU A 114 -12.04 -7.35 19.22
C GLU A 114 -11.27 -7.11 17.90
N SER A 115 -11.57 -6.01 17.20
CA SER A 115 -10.99 -5.68 15.89
C SER A 115 -9.82 -4.69 16.01
N PRO A 116 -8.74 -4.79 15.21
CA PRO A 116 -7.60 -3.86 15.22
C PRO A 116 -7.92 -2.47 14.65
N TRP A 117 -9.18 -2.04 14.66
CA TRP A 117 -9.68 -0.86 13.95
C TRP A 117 -8.97 0.44 14.36
N SER A 118 -8.59 0.59 15.63
CA SER A 118 -7.93 1.81 16.13
C SER A 118 -6.53 1.97 15.54
N ALA A 119 -5.75 0.88 15.50
CA ALA A 119 -4.44 0.84 14.86
C ALA A 119 -4.59 1.06 13.34
N LEU A 120 -5.59 0.45 12.70
CA LEU A 120 -5.86 0.64 11.27
C LEU A 120 -6.20 2.09 10.91
N ILE A 121 -7.06 2.76 11.68
CA ILE A 121 -7.41 4.17 11.47
C ILE A 121 -6.17 5.05 11.61
N LEU A 122 -5.38 4.85 12.67
CA LEU A 122 -4.16 5.63 12.90
C LEU A 122 -3.16 5.41 11.75
N SER A 123 -2.93 4.16 11.36
CA SER A 123 -2.04 3.79 10.27
C SER A 123 -2.49 4.35 8.93
N ALA A 124 -3.78 4.29 8.62
CA ALA A 124 -4.34 4.87 7.40
C ALA A 124 -4.22 6.40 7.38
N ALA A 125 -4.55 7.07 8.49
CA ALA A 125 -4.40 8.52 8.62
C ALA A 125 -2.95 8.96 8.45
N ALA A 126 -2.02 8.28 9.11
CA ALA A 126 -0.59 8.51 9.00
C ALA A 126 -0.08 8.29 7.56
N ALA A 127 -0.45 7.18 6.93
CA ALA A 127 -0.06 6.88 5.54
C ALA A 127 -0.57 7.93 4.55
N GLY A 128 -1.75 8.52 4.81
CA GLY A 128 -2.33 9.60 4.02
C GLY A 128 -1.45 10.85 3.90
N PHE A 129 -0.57 11.11 4.87
CA PHE A 129 0.30 12.31 4.89
C PHE A 129 1.80 12.00 4.86
N LEU A 130 2.22 10.90 5.48
CA LEU A 130 3.64 10.60 5.75
C LEU A 130 4.30 9.77 4.64
N LEU A 131 3.51 9.19 3.72
CA LEU A 131 4.09 8.52 2.55
C LEU A 131 4.88 9.53 1.71
N PRO A 132 6.07 9.18 1.20
CA PRO A 132 6.93 10.10 0.44
C PRO A 132 6.23 10.76 -0.74
N ARG A 133 5.35 10.01 -1.43
CA ARG A 133 4.49 10.53 -2.49
C ARG A 133 3.56 11.63 -1.98
N GLN A 134 2.86 11.38 -0.87
CA GLN A 134 1.87 12.31 -0.32
C GLN A 134 2.57 13.58 0.20
N PHE A 135 3.71 13.40 0.87
CA PHE A 135 4.56 14.50 1.29
C PHE A 135 5.04 15.35 0.09
N HIS A 136 5.47 14.72 -1.00
CA HIS A 136 5.88 15.44 -2.20
C HIS A 136 4.73 16.26 -2.81
N VAL A 137 3.55 15.67 -2.97
CA VAL A 137 2.37 16.37 -3.52
C VAL A 137 1.90 17.51 -2.59
N ALA A 138 1.93 17.29 -1.28
CA ALA A 138 1.46 18.29 -0.31
C ALA A 138 2.43 19.46 -0.13
N PHE A 139 3.75 19.21 -0.11
CA PHE A 139 4.74 20.21 0.30
C PHE A 139 5.71 20.64 -0.81
N VAL A 140 6.09 19.74 -1.72
CA VAL A 140 7.07 20.05 -2.78
C VAL A 140 6.42 20.73 -3.97
N GLU A 141 5.20 20.30 -4.35
CA GLU A 141 4.44 20.92 -5.45
C GLU A 141 3.84 22.30 -5.07
N GLN A 142 3.89 22.69 -3.79
CA GLN A 142 3.41 23.99 -3.26
C GLN A 142 2.02 24.40 -3.81
N PRO A 143 0.96 23.62 -3.52
CA PRO A 143 -0.38 23.90 -4.04
C PRO A 143 -0.90 25.27 -3.59
N SER A 144 -1.64 25.95 -4.47
CA SER A 144 -2.29 27.22 -4.13
C SER A 144 -3.25 27.07 -2.93
N ARG A 145 -3.46 28.14 -2.16
CA ARG A 145 -4.44 28.15 -1.04
C ARG A 145 -5.84 27.68 -1.47
N ARG A 146 -6.25 28.01 -2.71
CA ARG A 146 -7.54 27.56 -3.27
C ARG A 146 -7.55 26.04 -3.47
N ALA A 147 -6.49 25.47 -4.02
CA ALA A 147 -6.37 24.02 -4.20
C ALA A 147 -6.39 23.27 -2.85
N LEU A 148 -5.69 23.80 -1.84
CA LEU A 148 -5.73 23.24 -0.48
C LEU A 148 -7.15 23.24 0.13
N ARG A 149 -7.92 24.32 -0.04
CA ARG A 149 -9.31 24.37 0.44
C ARG A 149 -10.20 23.32 -0.22
N TRP A 150 -10.04 23.10 -1.52
CA TRP A 150 -10.76 22.04 -2.22
C TRP A 150 -10.30 20.65 -1.80
N ALA A 151 -9.00 20.45 -1.55
CA ALA A 151 -8.46 19.16 -1.12
C ALA A 151 -9.09 18.68 0.21
N ILE A 152 -9.36 19.59 1.15
CA ILE A 152 -10.02 19.26 2.44
C ILE A 152 -11.38 18.59 2.23
N VAL A 153 -12.11 18.94 1.17
CA VAL A 153 -13.44 18.37 0.87
C VAL A 153 -13.36 17.22 -0.11
N LEU A 154 -12.58 17.39 -1.19
CA LEU A 154 -12.51 16.42 -2.28
C LEU A 154 -11.75 15.15 -1.90
N VAL A 155 -10.72 15.22 -1.05
CA VAL A 155 -9.98 14.02 -0.63
C VAL A 155 -10.87 13.10 0.20
N PRO A 156 -11.57 13.55 1.27
CA PRO A 156 -12.52 12.70 1.99
C PRO A 156 -13.66 12.19 1.11
N LEU A 157 -14.23 13.03 0.23
CA LEU A 157 -15.28 12.62 -0.69
C LEU A 157 -14.80 11.51 -1.64
N LEU A 158 -13.58 11.64 -2.18
CA LEU A 158 -12.99 10.63 -3.04
C LEU A 158 -12.73 9.32 -2.29
N LEU A 159 -12.24 9.38 -1.06
CA LEU A 159 -12.08 8.19 -0.21
C LEU A 159 -13.42 7.52 0.10
N LEU A 160 -14.47 8.30 0.38
CA LEU A 160 -15.82 7.78 0.59
C LEU A 160 -16.33 7.07 -0.66
N LEU A 161 -16.22 7.70 -1.83
CA LEU A 161 -16.65 7.11 -3.10
C LEU A 161 -15.89 5.83 -3.44
N LEU A 162 -14.60 5.74 -3.11
CA LEU A 162 -13.79 4.55 -3.33
C LEU A 162 -14.17 3.40 -2.38
N ASN A 163 -14.60 3.71 -1.15
CA ASN A 163 -14.99 2.71 -0.16
C ASN A 163 -16.48 2.31 -0.24
N LEU A 164 -17.33 3.15 -0.83
CA LEU A 164 -18.78 2.92 -0.90
C LEU A 164 -19.16 1.57 -1.55
N PRO A 165 -18.51 1.11 -2.63
CA PRO A 165 -18.80 -0.19 -3.23
C PRO A 165 -18.29 -1.40 -2.43
N LEU A 166 -17.35 -1.24 -1.50
CA LEU A 166 -16.64 -2.37 -0.91
C LEU A 166 -17.56 -3.40 -0.21
N PRO A 167 -18.59 -3.01 0.58
CA PRO A 167 -19.51 -3.98 1.15
C PRO A 167 -20.29 -4.77 0.09
N ILE A 168 -20.67 -4.10 -1.01
CA ILE A 168 -21.37 -4.71 -2.13
C ILE A 168 -20.45 -5.73 -2.83
N LEU A 169 -19.22 -5.32 -3.12
CA LEU A 169 -18.20 -6.17 -3.75
C LEU A 169 -17.85 -7.37 -2.87
N TYR A 170 -17.80 -7.17 -1.56
CA TYR A 170 -17.56 -8.24 -0.59
C TYR A 170 -18.66 -9.30 -0.65
N TRP A 171 -19.94 -8.91 -0.58
CA TRP A 171 -21.03 -9.87 -0.70
C TRP A 171 -21.12 -10.54 -2.07
N ALA A 172 -20.90 -9.79 -3.15
CA ALA A 172 -20.87 -10.35 -4.49
C ALA A 172 -19.75 -11.41 -4.62
N GLY A 173 -18.56 -11.12 -4.09
CA GLY A 173 -17.46 -12.07 -4.03
C GLY A 173 -17.78 -13.32 -3.19
N LEU A 174 -18.46 -13.16 -2.05
CA LEU A 174 -18.91 -14.29 -1.24
C LEU A 174 -19.93 -15.17 -1.97
N GLU A 175 -20.89 -14.59 -2.69
CA GLU A 175 -21.85 -15.38 -3.47
C GLU A 175 -21.17 -16.12 -4.62
N HIS A 176 -20.23 -15.46 -5.28
CA HIS A 176 -19.44 -16.09 -6.32
C HIS A 176 -18.64 -17.27 -5.75
N ALA A 177 -17.97 -17.07 -4.62
CA ALA A 177 -17.27 -18.14 -3.92
C ALA A 177 -18.23 -19.29 -3.54
N ALA A 178 -19.37 -18.98 -2.94
CA ALA A 178 -20.36 -20.00 -2.57
C ALA A 178 -20.88 -20.80 -3.78
N GLY A 179 -21.07 -20.14 -4.93
CA GLY A 179 -21.48 -20.76 -6.19
C GLY A 179 -20.45 -21.73 -6.78
N LEU A 180 -19.16 -21.56 -6.43
CA LEU A 180 -18.07 -22.45 -6.84
C LEU A 180 -17.90 -23.67 -5.92
N GLY A 181 -18.68 -23.80 -4.84
CA GLY A 181 -18.62 -24.94 -3.92
C GLY A 181 -17.27 -25.08 -3.22
N GLU A 182 -16.65 -26.26 -3.29
CA GLU A 182 -15.33 -26.49 -2.68
C GLU A 182 -14.21 -25.65 -3.33
N ALA A 183 -14.29 -25.36 -4.63
CA ALA A 183 -13.36 -24.47 -5.31
C ALA A 183 -13.47 -23.01 -4.81
N GLY A 184 -14.64 -22.63 -4.29
CA GLY A 184 -14.90 -21.34 -3.68
C GLY A 184 -14.14 -21.07 -2.38
N HIS A 185 -13.84 -22.12 -1.61
CA HIS A 185 -13.05 -22.00 -0.37
C HIS A 185 -11.59 -21.60 -0.64
N ALA A 186 -11.12 -21.76 -1.88
CA ALA A 186 -9.80 -21.33 -2.32
C ALA A 186 -9.78 -19.88 -2.84
N LEU A 187 -10.94 -19.23 -3.03
CA LEU A 187 -11.00 -17.86 -3.53
C LEU A 187 -10.59 -16.88 -2.43
N SER A 188 -9.40 -16.29 -2.57
CA SER A 188 -8.93 -15.25 -1.65
C SER A 188 -9.88 -14.03 -1.67
N PRO A 189 -10.21 -13.43 -0.52
CA PRO A 189 -10.95 -12.16 -0.44
C PRO A 189 -10.31 -11.03 -1.27
N ASP A 190 -8.99 -11.09 -1.49
CA ASP A 190 -8.26 -10.14 -2.34
C ASP A 190 -8.76 -10.16 -3.81
N HIS A 191 -9.42 -11.23 -4.24
CA HIS A 191 -9.95 -11.40 -5.60
C HIS A 191 -11.43 -11.03 -5.72
N TYR A 192 -12.12 -10.68 -4.63
CA TYR A 192 -13.55 -10.42 -4.65
C TYR A 192 -13.94 -9.28 -5.58
N VAL A 193 -13.12 -8.24 -5.70
CA VAL A 193 -13.38 -7.14 -6.65
C VAL A 193 -13.41 -7.63 -8.10
N LEU A 194 -12.58 -8.62 -8.44
CA LEU A 194 -12.57 -9.22 -9.77
C LEU A 194 -13.70 -10.24 -9.94
N ALA A 195 -14.03 -10.98 -8.90
CA ALA A 195 -15.11 -11.97 -8.91
C ALA A 195 -16.53 -11.36 -8.79
N ALA A 196 -16.63 -10.09 -8.38
CA ALA A 196 -17.90 -9.45 -8.04
C ALA A 196 -18.85 -9.21 -9.23
N SER A 197 -18.35 -9.25 -10.46
CA SER A 197 -19.20 -9.24 -11.66
C SER A 197 -18.99 -10.51 -12.47
N SER A 198 -20.10 -11.15 -12.83
CA SER A 198 -20.12 -12.27 -13.76
C SER A 198 -19.82 -11.86 -15.21
N SER A 199 -19.95 -10.57 -15.54
CA SER A 199 -19.71 -10.06 -16.89
C SER A 199 -18.22 -9.87 -17.20
N ASP A 200 -17.81 -10.22 -18.41
CA ASP A 200 -16.44 -9.98 -18.88
C ASP A 200 -16.09 -8.49 -18.85
N PHE A 201 -17.05 -7.63 -19.17
CA PHE A 201 -16.88 -6.19 -19.09
C PHE A 201 -16.54 -5.73 -17.66
N GLY A 202 -17.29 -6.19 -16.65
CA GLY A 202 -17.04 -5.86 -15.25
C GLY A 202 -15.65 -6.33 -14.79
N ARG A 203 -15.27 -7.56 -15.16
CA ARG A 203 -13.94 -8.13 -14.86
C ARG A 203 -12.80 -7.34 -15.49
N LEU A 204 -12.95 -6.93 -16.77
CA LEU A 204 -11.97 -6.09 -17.46
C LEU A 204 -11.88 -4.69 -16.84
N VAL A 205 -13.02 -4.07 -16.49
CA VAL A 205 -13.02 -2.76 -15.81
C VAL A 205 -12.30 -2.84 -14.47
N ALA A 206 -12.57 -3.88 -13.67
CA ALA A 206 -11.88 -4.11 -12.40
C ALA A 206 -10.36 -4.28 -12.61
N PHE A 207 -9.95 -5.09 -13.58
CA PHE A 207 -8.55 -5.31 -13.91
C PHE A 207 -7.83 -4.03 -14.36
N PHE A 208 -8.39 -3.28 -15.31
CA PHE A 208 -7.76 -2.03 -15.77
C PHE A 208 -7.77 -0.96 -14.67
N GLY A 209 -8.78 -0.92 -13.81
CA GLY A 209 -8.81 -0.09 -12.62
C GLY A 209 -7.66 -0.43 -11.65
N GLY A 210 -7.48 -1.71 -11.35
CA GLY A 210 -6.40 -2.21 -10.49
C GLY A 210 -5.00 -2.02 -11.09
N LEU A 211 -4.83 -2.27 -12.39
CA LEU A 211 -3.59 -2.06 -13.14
C LEU A 211 -3.19 -0.58 -13.15
N SER A 212 -4.15 0.32 -13.38
CA SER A 212 -3.93 1.77 -13.31
C SER A 212 -3.47 2.19 -11.91
N ALA A 213 -4.18 1.75 -10.87
CA ALA A 213 -3.85 2.09 -9.48
C ALA A 213 -2.45 1.59 -9.09
N SER A 214 -2.13 0.33 -9.43
CA SER A 214 -0.87 -0.31 -9.08
C SER A 214 0.31 0.31 -9.83
N SER A 215 0.17 0.52 -11.14
CA SER A 215 1.24 1.09 -11.97
C SER A 215 1.60 2.52 -11.57
N ALA A 216 0.61 3.37 -11.30
CA ALA A 216 0.84 4.72 -10.81
C ALA A 216 1.51 4.70 -9.44
N MET A 217 1.09 3.79 -8.55
CA MET A 217 1.67 3.72 -7.23
C MET A 217 3.13 3.24 -7.25
N VAL A 218 3.47 2.22 -8.05
CA VAL A 218 4.86 1.79 -8.25
C VAL A 218 5.70 2.93 -8.82
N LEU A 219 5.20 3.62 -9.85
CA LEU A 219 5.93 4.70 -10.51
C LEU A 219 6.24 5.86 -9.56
N VAL A 220 5.22 6.36 -8.86
CA VAL A 220 5.38 7.56 -8.03
C VAL A 220 6.14 7.25 -6.74
N SER A 221 5.94 6.06 -6.16
CA SER A 221 6.66 5.65 -4.95
C SER A 221 8.14 5.42 -5.24
N THR A 222 8.47 4.73 -6.33
CA THR A 222 9.87 4.54 -6.73
C THR A 222 10.53 5.86 -7.14
N TYR A 223 9.79 6.77 -7.78
CA TYR A 223 10.28 8.12 -8.05
C TYR A 223 10.66 8.87 -6.76
N ALA A 224 9.73 8.96 -5.80
CA ALA A 224 9.96 9.64 -4.52
C ALA A 224 11.12 8.99 -3.74
N LEU A 225 11.10 7.66 -3.60
CA LEU A 225 12.16 6.91 -2.93
C LEU A 225 13.52 7.06 -3.61
N SER A 226 13.58 7.05 -4.95
CA SER A 226 14.85 7.20 -5.66
C SER A 226 15.51 8.56 -5.38
N GLY A 227 14.71 9.62 -5.24
CA GLY A 227 15.17 10.94 -4.83
C GLY A 227 15.76 10.91 -3.42
N MET A 228 15.05 10.30 -2.48
CA MET A 228 15.51 10.19 -1.08
C MET A 228 16.78 9.35 -0.96
N VAL A 229 16.84 8.18 -1.61
CA VAL A 229 18.00 7.30 -1.62
C VAL A 229 19.20 7.97 -2.30
N SER A 230 18.99 8.64 -3.43
CA SER A 230 20.08 9.35 -4.11
C SER A 230 20.64 10.47 -3.21
N THR A 231 19.77 11.31 -2.64
CA THR A 231 20.19 12.51 -1.90
C THR A 231 20.74 12.20 -0.52
N HIS A 232 20.12 11.28 0.22
CA HIS A 232 20.43 11.05 1.64
C HIS A 232 21.25 9.80 1.91
N LEU A 233 21.42 8.91 0.92
CA LEU A 233 22.23 7.70 1.07
C LEU A 233 23.41 7.70 0.10
N VAL A 234 23.15 7.70 -1.21
CA VAL A 234 24.21 7.47 -2.19
C VAL A 234 25.17 8.65 -2.31
N LEU A 235 24.67 9.88 -2.42
CA LEU A 235 25.52 11.06 -2.59
C LEU A 235 26.43 11.33 -1.37
N PRO A 236 25.94 11.29 -0.12
CA PRO A 236 26.80 11.45 1.05
C PRO A 236 27.89 10.39 1.13
N LEU A 237 27.56 9.11 0.85
CA LEU A 237 28.54 8.02 0.84
C LEU A 237 29.61 8.17 -0.25
N ARG A 238 29.31 8.91 -1.32
CA ARG A 238 30.28 9.23 -2.39
C ARG A 238 31.09 10.51 -2.15
N GLY A 239 30.86 11.23 -1.06
CA GLY A 239 31.49 12.54 -0.80
C GLY A 239 30.79 13.73 -1.49
N GLY A 240 29.53 13.56 -1.91
CA GLY A 240 28.67 14.61 -2.47
C GLY A 240 28.43 14.50 -3.98
N ALA A 241 27.74 15.49 -4.54
CA ALA A 241 27.39 15.55 -5.97
C ALA A 241 28.45 16.23 -6.85
N LYS A 242 29.52 16.77 -6.25
CA LYS A 242 30.56 17.52 -6.97
C LYS A 242 31.22 16.61 -8.03
N GLY A 243 31.29 17.08 -9.26
CA GLY A 243 31.90 16.35 -10.39
C GLY A 243 31.00 15.32 -11.10
N LEU A 244 29.72 15.19 -10.70
CA LEU A 244 28.76 14.37 -11.44
C LEU A 244 28.07 15.20 -12.53
N SER A 245 28.17 14.75 -13.77
CA SER A 245 27.35 15.30 -14.85
C SER A 245 25.87 14.95 -14.62
N PHE A 246 24.99 15.78 -15.16
CA PHE A 246 23.55 15.55 -15.13
C PHE A 246 23.17 14.13 -15.63
N ALA A 247 23.81 13.68 -16.72
CA ALA A 247 23.60 12.33 -17.26
C ALA A 247 23.96 11.21 -16.27
N ARG A 248 25.01 11.38 -15.46
CA ARG A 248 25.39 10.41 -14.42
C ARG A 248 24.39 10.40 -13.27
N LEU A 249 23.85 11.56 -12.87
CA LEU A 249 22.81 11.64 -11.84
C LEU A 249 21.51 10.96 -12.29
N VAL A 250 21.11 11.16 -13.55
CA VAL A 250 19.97 10.46 -14.13
C VAL A 250 20.22 8.95 -14.14
N ARG A 251 21.40 8.50 -14.60
CA ARG A 251 21.75 7.06 -14.61
C ARG A 251 21.73 6.47 -13.20
N LEU A 252 22.26 7.19 -12.21
CA LEU A 252 22.23 6.75 -10.81
C LEU A 252 20.79 6.55 -10.32
N ARG A 253 19.89 7.49 -10.59
CA ARG A 253 18.48 7.36 -10.22
C ARG A 253 17.82 6.17 -10.90
N ARG A 254 18.14 5.90 -12.17
CA ARG A 254 17.65 4.70 -12.88
C ARG A 254 18.08 3.41 -12.21
N VAL A 255 19.35 3.33 -11.80
CA VAL A 255 19.89 2.17 -11.08
C VAL A 255 19.18 2.01 -9.73
N ILE A 256 18.91 3.11 -9.02
CA ILE A 256 18.17 3.07 -7.76
C ILE A 256 16.72 2.59 -7.97
N VAL A 257 16.00 3.13 -8.96
CA VAL A 257 14.63 2.68 -9.28
C VAL A 257 14.62 1.20 -9.63
N ALA A 258 15.55 0.75 -10.49
CA ALA A 258 15.70 -0.65 -10.84
C ALA A 258 15.99 -1.51 -9.60
N GLY A 259 16.89 -1.07 -8.72
CA GLY A 259 17.19 -1.76 -7.47
C GLY A 259 15.98 -1.88 -6.54
N LEU A 260 15.17 -0.84 -6.40
CA LEU A 260 13.95 -0.87 -5.58
C LEU A 260 12.91 -1.83 -6.16
N VAL A 261 12.69 -1.79 -7.49
CA VAL A 261 11.76 -2.70 -8.18
C VAL A 261 12.23 -4.15 -8.08
N LEU A 262 13.52 -4.40 -8.32
CA LEU A 262 14.09 -5.75 -8.22
C LEU A 262 14.05 -6.29 -6.80
N ALA A 263 14.33 -5.46 -5.79
CA ALA A 263 14.21 -5.86 -4.38
C ALA A 263 12.75 -6.18 -4.00
N SER A 264 11.79 -5.40 -4.51
CA SER A 264 10.35 -5.66 -4.31
C SER A 264 9.91 -6.94 -5.00
N PHE A 265 10.44 -7.20 -6.21
CA PHE A 265 10.21 -8.45 -6.93
C PHE A 265 10.82 -9.66 -6.21
N ALA A 266 12.06 -9.55 -5.73
CA ALA A 266 12.70 -10.59 -4.94
C ALA A 266 11.89 -10.90 -3.67
N LEU A 267 11.37 -9.86 -2.99
CA LEU A 267 10.48 -10.03 -1.86
C LEU A 267 9.19 -10.77 -2.25
N HIS A 268 8.56 -10.41 -3.37
CA HIS A 268 7.41 -11.15 -3.89
C HIS A 268 7.74 -12.64 -4.13
N LEU A 269 8.89 -12.95 -4.73
CA LEU A 269 9.33 -14.33 -4.94
C LEU A 269 9.56 -15.11 -3.64
N VAL A 270 10.13 -14.46 -2.62
CA VAL A 270 10.33 -15.08 -1.30
C VAL A 270 9.00 -15.37 -0.60
N LEU A 271 7.99 -14.52 -0.81
CA LEU A 271 6.71 -14.60 -0.10
C LEU A 271 5.65 -15.44 -0.82
N ARG A 272 5.71 -15.61 -2.14
CA ARG A 272 4.65 -16.26 -2.94
C ARG A 272 4.36 -17.70 -2.50
N ASP A 273 5.40 -18.45 -2.14
CA ASP A 273 5.33 -19.88 -1.82
C ASP A 273 5.19 -20.15 -0.31
N ARG A 274 5.13 -19.09 0.51
CA ARG A 274 5.08 -19.21 1.97
C ARG A 274 3.64 -19.46 2.48
N PRO A 275 3.44 -20.42 3.40
CA PRO A 275 2.18 -20.56 4.12
C PRO A 275 2.00 -19.43 5.15
N GLY A 276 0.75 -19.05 5.45
CA GLY A 276 0.40 -18.09 6.50
C GLY A 276 0.09 -16.65 6.01
N PRO A 277 0.18 -15.63 6.89
CA PRO A 277 -0.26 -14.25 6.61
C PRO A 277 0.44 -13.59 5.40
N ALA A 278 1.62 -14.08 5.01
CA ALA A 278 2.32 -13.64 3.79
C ALA A 278 1.49 -13.79 2.48
N ARG A 279 0.37 -14.52 2.50
CA ARG A 279 -0.50 -14.67 1.33
C ARG A 279 -1.42 -13.48 1.06
N SER A 280 -1.89 -12.75 2.08
CA SER A 280 -2.84 -11.66 1.83
C SER A 280 -2.13 -10.39 1.39
N LEU A 281 -2.71 -9.69 0.41
CA LEU A 281 -2.27 -8.36 0.02
C LEU A 281 -2.36 -7.40 1.21
N VAL A 282 -3.44 -7.44 1.99
CA VAL A 282 -3.61 -6.52 3.13
C VAL A 282 -2.41 -6.56 4.08
N ASP A 283 -1.83 -7.73 4.32
CA ASP A 283 -0.73 -7.91 5.27
C ASP A 283 0.55 -7.19 4.82
N LEU A 284 0.88 -7.24 3.52
CA LEU A 284 1.99 -6.47 2.95
C LEU A 284 1.77 -4.97 3.11
N GLY A 285 0.54 -4.51 2.92
CA GLY A 285 0.15 -3.11 3.10
C GLY A 285 0.28 -2.66 4.56
N LEU A 286 -0.21 -3.46 5.50
CA LEU A 286 -0.19 -3.13 6.93
C LEU A 286 1.23 -3.04 7.48
N VAL A 287 2.12 -4.00 7.17
CA VAL A 287 3.52 -3.95 7.59
C VAL A 287 4.17 -2.64 7.14
N SER A 288 3.88 -2.20 5.91
CA SER A 288 4.35 -0.93 5.39
C SER A 288 3.74 0.29 6.09
N PHE A 289 2.45 0.27 6.41
CA PHE A 289 1.80 1.38 7.10
C PHE A 289 2.26 1.53 8.54
N VAL A 290 2.52 0.43 9.26
CA VAL A 290 3.11 0.49 10.61
C VAL A 290 4.51 1.11 10.55
N ALA A 291 5.31 0.82 9.51
CA ALA A 291 6.61 1.44 9.30
C ALA A 291 6.50 2.97 9.10
N VAL A 292 5.51 3.41 8.31
CA VAL A 292 5.26 4.83 8.03
C VAL A 292 4.74 5.57 9.26
N VAL A 293 3.94 4.89 10.09
CA VAL A 293 3.42 5.43 11.35
C VAL A 293 4.55 5.84 12.31
N GLN A 294 5.74 5.22 12.22
CA GLN A 294 6.90 5.56 13.06
C GLN A 294 7.40 7.01 12.85
N PHE A 295 7.02 7.68 11.77
CA PHE A 295 7.37 9.09 11.55
C PHE A 295 6.41 10.04 12.28
N LEU A 296 5.25 9.55 12.74
CA LEU A 296 4.22 10.40 13.34
C LEU A 296 4.65 11.02 14.68
N PRO A 297 5.22 10.29 15.67
CA PRO A 297 5.68 10.90 16.91
C PRO A 297 6.73 11.98 16.67
N GLY A 298 7.65 11.74 15.74
CA GLY A 298 8.67 12.70 15.34
C GLY A 298 8.11 13.96 14.68
N LEU A 299 7.09 13.81 13.82
CA LEU A 299 6.41 14.95 13.22
C LEU A 299 5.67 15.78 14.28
N VAL A 300 4.91 15.13 15.16
CA VAL A 300 4.18 15.81 16.23
C VAL A 300 5.14 16.50 17.20
N GLY A 301 6.21 15.82 17.60
CA GLY A 301 7.24 16.37 18.47
C GLY A 301 7.92 17.60 17.88
N THR A 302 8.24 17.59 16.58
CA THR A 302 8.90 18.74 15.94
C THR A 302 7.96 19.94 15.74
N LEU A 303 6.66 19.72 15.57
CA LEU A 303 5.68 20.80 15.36
C LEU A 303 5.16 21.42 16.66
N PHE A 304 4.92 20.60 17.69
CA PHE A 304 4.21 21.03 18.90
C PHE A 304 5.06 21.01 20.17
N TRP A 305 6.20 20.29 20.19
CA TRP A 305 7.00 20.15 21.39
C TRP A 305 8.28 20.99 21.33
N ALA A 306 8.24 22.17 21.95
CA ALA A 306 9.36 23.12 21.95
C ALA A 306 10.69 22.58 22.53
N ARG A 307 10.63 21.53 23.37
CA ARG A 307 11.81 20.89 23.99
C ARG A 307 12.31 19.66 23.22
N ALA A 308 11.72 19.34 22.06
CA ALA A 308 12.15 18.20 21.27
C ALA A 308 13.63 18.32 20.87
N THR A 309 14.39 17.23 21.03
CA THR A 309 15.80 17.18 20.67
C THR A 309 16.03 16.24 19.49
N SER A 310 17.06 16.52 18.68
CA SER A 310 17.43 15.64 17.56
C SER A 310 17.87 14.25 18.02
N ARG A 311 18.46 14.14 19.21
CA ARG A 311 18.89 12.86 19.80
C ARG A 311 17.70 12.01 20.22
N GLY A 312 16.71 12.59 20.92
CA GLY A 312 15.46 11.89 21.28
C GLY A 312 14.72 11.41 20.03
N LEU A 313 14.52 12.30 19.06
CA LEU A 313 13.89 11.94 17.78
C LEU A 313 14.55 10.73 17.09
N LEU A 314 15.89 10.68 17.08
CA LEU A 314 16.63 9.57 16.48
C LEU A 314 16.56 8.30 17.32
N ALA A 315 16.60 8.41 18.64
CA ALA A 315 16.50 7.28 19.57
C ALA A 315 15.10 6.65 19.53
N GLY A 316 14.04 7.46 19.65
CA GLY A 316 12.65 7.08 19.46
C GLY A 316 12.41 6.38 18.13
N MET A 317 12.76 7.02 17.03
CA MET A 317 12.58 6.42 15.71
C MET A 317 13.37 5.12 15.53
N ALA A 318 14.58 5.01 16.09
CA ALA A 318 15.37 3.78 16.03
C ALA A 318 14.75 2.65 16.88
N GLY A 319 14.28 2.96 18.09
CA GLY A 319 13.62 1.99 18.97
C GLY A 319 12.28 1.51 18.41
N GLY A 320 11.45 2.44 17.91
CA GLY A 320 10.20 2.10 17.22
C GLY A 320 10.42 1.28 15.96
N ALA A 321 11.42 1.65 15.14
CA ALA A 321 11.79 0.88 13.95
C ALA A 321 12.31 -0.52 14.28
N ALA A 322 13.13 -0.68 15.33
CA ALA A 322 13.60 -1.99 15.77
C ALA A 322 12.45 -2.87 16.25
N THR A 323 11.52 -2.28 17.02
CA THR A 323 10.32 -2.98 17.49
C THR A 323 9.44 -3.40 16.30
N TRP A 324 9.18 -2.50 15.35
CA TRP A 324 8.45 -2.81 14.11
C TRP A 324 9.12 -3.93 13.32
N LEU A 325 10.45 -3.88 13.15
CA LEU A 325 11.22 -4.87 12.41
C LEU A 325 11.04 -6.27 13.00
N VAL A 326 11.19 -6.40 14.31
CA VAL A 326 11.06 -7.67 15.03
C VAL A 326 9.60 -8.14 15.08
N ALA A 327 8.66 -7.22 15.31
CA ALA A 327 7.27 -7.57 15.54
C ALA A 327 6.47 -7.85 14.27
N THR A 328 6.89 -7.31 13.12
CA THR A 328 6.10 -7.37 11.88
C THR A 328 6.90 -7.87 10.68
N LEU A 329 8.07 -7.27 10.38
CA LEU A 329 8.80 -7.57 9.15
C LEU A 329 9.50 -8.94 9.21
N LEU A 330 10.15 -9.28 10.32
CA LEU A 330 10.81 -10.60 10.47
C LEU A 330 9.81 -11.76 10.45
N PRO A 331 8.66 -11.71 11.14
CA PRO A 331 7.60 -12.71 11.01
C PRO A 331 7.08 -12.83 9.57
N LEU A 332 6.87 -11.70 8.87
CA LEU A 332 6.46 -11.72 7.46
C LEU A 332 7.47 -12.49 6.59
N LEU A 333 8.77 -12.36 6.88
CA LEU A 333 9.85 -13.07 6.19
C LEU A 333 10.05 -14.51 6.68
N GLY A 334 9.26 -15.01 7.62
CA GLY A 334 9.42 -16.33 8.27
C GLY A 334 10.77 -16.48 8.99
N LEU A 335 11.38 -15.39 9.43
CA LEU A 335 12.63 -15.40 10.19
C LEU A 335 12.40 -15.45 11.70
N ALA A 336 11.13 -15.39 12.12
CA ALA A 336 10.68 -15.43 13.51
C ALA A 336 9.50 -16.41 13.65
N GLU A 337 9.71 -17.67 13.27
CA GLU A 337 8.75 -18.76 13.43
C GLU A 337 8.82 -19.28 14.88
N GLY A 338 8.11 -18.60 15.78
CA GLY A 338 8.03 -18.92 17.20
C GLY A 338 6.73 -18.42 17.81
N ARG A 339 6.70 -18.22 19.14
CA ARG A 339 5.55 -17.61 19.81
C ARG A 339 5.25 -16.23 19.23
N THR A 340 3.97 -15.96 18.97
CA THR A 340 3.55 -14.63 18.52
C THR A 340 3.87 -13.57 19.58
N LEU A 341 4.03 -12.31 19.18
CA LEU A 341 4.30 -11.22 20.13
C LEU A 341 3.32 -11.19 21.31
N PRO A 342 1.99 -11.36 21.10
CA PRO A 342 1.04 -11.43 22.19
C PRO A 342 1.27 -12.63 23.11
N GLU A 343 1.59 -13.81 22.58
CA GLU A 343 1.96 -14.98 23.40
C GLU A 343 3.23 -14.76 24.25
N LEU A 344 4.22 -14.05 23.72
CA LEU A 344 5.44 -13.69 24.46
C LEU A 344 5.16 -12.70 25.58
N LEU A 345 4.18 -11.81 25.39
CA LEU A 345 3.77 -10.80 26.36
C LEU A 345 2.66 -11.29 27.32
N GLY A 346 2.20 -12.53 27.17
CA GLY A 346 1.14 -13.10 28.01
C GLY A 346 -0.26 -12.54 27.71
N MET A 347 -0.47 -12.01 26.50
CA MET A 347 -1.74 -11.45 26.01
C MET A 347 -2.23 -12.22 24.77
N PRO A 348 -2.50 -13.54 24.84
CA PRO A 348 -2.78 -14.35 23.65
C PRO A 348 -4.03 -13.93 22.88
N ASP A 349 -4.96 -13.23 23.53
CA ASP A 349 -6.23 -12.79 22.93
C ASP A 349 -6.10 -11.46 22.15
N GLU A 350 -4.97 -10.77 22.25
CA GLU A 350 -4.74 -9.50 21.54
C GLU A 350 -4.31 -9.73 20.09
N ASP A 351 -4.84 -8.92 19.17
CA ASP A 351 -4.41 -8.97 17.78
C ASP A 351 -2.90 -8.63 17.67
N PRO A 352 -2.07 -9.54 17.12
CA PRO A 352 -0.62 -9.34 17.04
C PRO A 352 -0.21 -8.04 16.33
N ARG A 353 -1.02 -7.56 15.39
CA ARG A 353 -0.69 -6.42 14.51
C ARG A 353 -1.00 -5.11 15.21
N SER A 354 -2.16 -5.01 15.86
CA SER A 354 -2.51 -3.90 16.74
C SER A 354 -1.46 -3.73 17.82
N LEU A 355 -1.12 -4.83 18.51
CA LEU A 355 -0.12 -4.82 19.58
C LEU A 355 1.25 -4.36 19.06
N ALA A 356 1.71 -4.89 17.92
CA ALA A 356 2.97 -4.47 17.30
C ALA A 356 2.98 -2.97 16.93
N THR A 357 1.86 -2.44 16.45
CA THR A 357 1.70 -1.03 16.09
C THR A 357 1.80 -0.13 17.32
N TRP A 358 1.04 -0.45 18.36
CA TRP A 358 1.03 0.34 19.59
C TRP A 358 2.33 0.23 20.36
N LEU A 359 2.93 -0.96 20.45
CA LEU A 359 4.21 -1.17 21.13
C LEU A 359 5.34 -0.39 20.43
N SER A 360 5.44 -0.49 19.11
CA SER A 360 6.46 0.25 18.35
C SER A 360 6.30 1.75 18.49
N LEU A 361 5.06 2.26 18.46
CA LEU A 361 4.77 3.67 18.70
C LEU A 361 5.07 4.13 20.13
N ALA A 362 4.76 3.30 21.13
CA ALA A 362 5.06 3.59 22.52
C ALA A 362 6.56 3.73 22.73
N VAL A 363 7.35 2.76 22.24
CA VAL A 363 8.83 2.83 22.28
C VAL A 363 9.34 4.08 21.57
N ASN A 364 8.77 4.41 20.40
CA ASN A 364 9.15 5.60 19.63
C ASN A 364 8.86 6.92 20.36
N SER A 365 7.75 6.97 21.10
CA SER A 365 7.33 8.19 21.80
C SER A 365 8.02 8.36 23.15
N LEU A 366 8.50 7.28 23.76
CA LEU A 366 9.13 7.28 25.10
C LEU A 366 10.62 7.62 25.07
N LEU A 367 11.34 7.18 24.04
CA LEU A 367 12.78 7.42 23.84
C LEU A 367 13.02 8.75 23.10
#